data_AF-A0A179SAF9-F1
#
_entry.id   AF-A0A179SAF9-F1
#
_cell.length_a   1.000
_cell.length_b   1.000
_cell.length_c   1.000
_cell.angle_alpha   90.00
_cell.angle_beta   90.00
_cell.angle_gamma   90.00
#
_symmetry.space_group_name_H-M   'P 1'
#
loop_
_entity.id
_entity.type
_entity.pdbx_description
1 polymer ?
#
loop_
_entity_poly.entity_id
_entity_poly.type
_entity_poly.pdbx_seq_one_letter_code
_entity_poly.pdbx_strand_id
1 'polypeptide(L)'
;MAFKAKSAAETKAAELAAILIRIADREGAPVQIGVDDLRRASPRLTPLAIGQLFRRHRDDLDAALTERGYTLVDYVDQGPGRGMEFEIAAAE
;
A
#
# COMPACT_ATOMS: atom_id res chain seq x y z
N MET A 1 -22.49 18.87 -6.81
CA MET A 1 -21.33 18.09 -6.32
C MET A 1 -20.77 17.32 -7.49
N ALA A 2 -19.70 17.80 -8.12
CA ALA A 2 -19.12 17.13 -9.28
C ALA A 2 -18.47 15.81 -8.81
N PHE A 3 -19.03 14.68 -9.24
CA PHE A 3 -18.46 13.36 -9.04
C PHE A 3 -17.17 13.31 -9.88
N LYS A 4 -16.04 13.73 -9.31
CA LYS A 4 -14.74 13.59 -9.95
C LYS A 4 -14.40 12.11 -9.87
N ALA A 5 -14.60 11.40 -10.98
CA ALA A 5 -14.22 10.00 -11.07
C ALA A 5 -12.74 9.88 -10.67
N LYS A 6 -12.45 8.99 -9.71
CA LYS A 6 -11.07 8.76 -9.27
C LYS A 6 -10.22 8.42 -10.49
N SER A 7 -9.04 9.03 -10.58
CA SER A 7 -8.10 8.70 -11.65
C SER A 7 -7.66 7.24 -11.53
N ALA A 8 -7.22 6.62 -12.64
CA ALA A 8 -6.73 5.24 -12.60
C ALA A 8 -5.56 5.04 -11.60
N ALA A 9 -4.79 6.09 -11.33
CA ALA A 9 -3.72 6.07 -10.34
C ALA A 9 -4.26 6.05 -8.90
N GLU A 10 -5.28 6.86 -8.60
CA GLU A 10 -5.96 6.86 -7.30
C GLU A 10 -6.63 5.51 -7.01
N THR A 11 -7.23 4.89 -8.03
CA THR A 11 -7.82 3.55 -7.89
C THR A 11 -6.75 2.50 -7.56
N LYS A 12 -5.57 2.58 -8.16
CA LYS A 12 -4.46 1.65 -7.88
C LYS A 12 -3.80 1.91 -6.52
N ALA A 13 -3.74 3.17 -6.07
CA ALA A 13 -3.28 3.48 -4.72
C ALA A 13 -4.24 2.90 -3.67
N ALA A 14 -5.55 3.02 -3.89
CA ALA A 14 -6.57 2.38 -3.05
C ALA A 14 -6.48 0.85 -3.09
N GLU A 15 -6.15 0.25 -4.25
CA GLU A 15 -5.88 -1.18 -4.36
C GLU A 15 -4.68 -1.59 -3.50
N LEU A 16 -3.57 -0.85 -3.56
CA LEU A 16 -2.40 -1.09 -2.71
C LEU A 16 -2.75 -0.99 -1.23
N ALA A 17 -3.46 0.06 -0.81
CA ALA A 17 -3.93 0.24 0.56
C ALA A 17 -4.75 -0.98 1.04
N ALA A 18 -5.73 -1.40 0.24
CA ALA A 18 -6.59 -2.53 0.55
C ALA A 18 -5.82 -3.85 0.69
N ILE A 19 -4.73 -4.03 -0.07
CA ILE A 19 -3.85 -5.19 0.05
C ILE A 19 -3.08 -5.15 1.37
N LEU A 20 -2.47 -4.01 1.71
CA LEU A 20 -1.72 -3.86 2.96
C LEU A 20 -2.62 -4.13 4.17
N ILE A 21 -3.81 -3.52 4.19
CA ILE A 21 -4.82 -3.72 5.23
C ILE A 21 -5.21 -5.19 5.34
N ARG A 22 -5.49 -5.86 4.21
CA ARG A 22 -5.88 -7.28 4.23
C ARG A 22 -4.78 -8.19 4.78
N ILE A 23 -3.52 -7.90 4.47
CA ILE A 23 -2.38 -8.67 4.99
C ILE A 23 -2.23 -8.40 6.50
N ALA A 24 -2.31 -7.14 6.93
CA ALA A 24 -2.27 -6.78 8.35
C ALA A 24 -3.42 -7.40 9.15
N ASP A 25 -4.64 -7.42 8.60
CA ASP A 25 -5.81 -8.07 9.21
C ASP A 25 -5.60 -9.59 9.37
N ARG A 26 -4.85 -10.22 8.47
CA ARG A 26 -4.64 -11.68 8.46
C ARG A 26 -3.49 -12.11 9.36
N GLU A 27 -2.36 -11.41 9.28
CA GLU A 27 -1.12 -11.76 9.99
C GLU A 27 -1.06 -11.12 11.39
N GLY A 28 -1.83 -10.05 11.62
CA GLY A 28 -1.79 -9.23 12.82
C GLY A 28 -0.69 -8.17 12.75
N ALA A 29 -0.97 -6.96 13.26
CA ALA A 29 0.01 -5.89 13.34
C ALA A 29 0.78 -5.92 14.68
N PRO A 30 2.11 -5.62 14.69
CA PRO A 30 2.91 -5.15 13.56
C PRO A 30 3.28 -6.26 12.56
N VAL A 31 3.32 -5.92 11.27
CA VAL A 31 3.68 -6.84 10.18
C VAL A 31 4.60 -6.17 9.16
N GLN A 32 5.63 -6.90 8.73
CA GLN A 32 6.43 -6.55 7.56
C GLN A 32 5.84 -7.22 6.32
N ILE A 33 5.52 -6.42 5.31
CA ILE A 33 4.90 -6.87 4.06
C ILE A 33 5.92 -6.75 2.94
N GLY A 34 6.36 -7.90 2.44
CA GLY A 34 7.38 -7.99 1.41
C GLY A 34 6.84 -7.83 -0.01
N VAL A 35 7.75 -7.62 -0.96
CA VAL A 35 7.42 -7.55 -2.40
C VAL A 35 6.68 -8.81 -2.86
N ASP A 36 7.09 -9.98 -2.38
CA ASP A 36 6.48 -11.24 -2.78
C ASP A 36 5.05 -11.39 -2.25
N ASP A 37 4.74 -10.87 -1.06
CA ASP A 37 3.37 -10.87 -0.52
C ASP A 37 2.46 -9.98 -1.36
N LEU A 38 2.94 -8.80 -1.74
CA LEU A 38 2.22 -7.88 -2.62
C LEU A 38 1.98 -8.48 -4.00
N ARG A 39 2.98 -9.15 -4.58
CA ARG A 39 2.86 -9.82 -5.88
C ARG A 39 1.88 -10.99 -5.84
N ARG A 40 1.84 -11.75 -4.73
CA ARG A 40 0.86 -12.82 -4.51
C ARG A 40 -0.55 -12.25 -4.37
N ALA A 41 -0.71 -11.12 -3.67
CA ALA A 41 -2.00 -10.48 -3.45
C ALA A 41 -2.57 -9.81 -4.71
N SER A 42 -1.74 -9.16 -5.52
CA SER A 42 -2.15 -8.61 -6.83
C SER A 42 -1.01 -8.70 -7.86
N PRO A 43 -1.05 -9.69 -8.77
CA PRO A 43 -0.08 -9.83 -9.86
C PRO A 43 -0.06 -8.64 -10.84
N ARG A 44 -1.11 -7.79 -10.81
CA ARG A 44 -1.24 -6.61 -11.67
C ARG A 44 -0.49 -5.40 -11.12
N LEU A 45 -0.21 -5.37 -9.81
CA LEU A 45 0.62 -4.37 -9.18
C LEU A 45 2.09 -4.78 -9.31
N THR A 46 2.72 -4.33 -10.39
CA THR A 46 4.14 -4.61 -10.60
C THR A 46 5.01 -3.91 -9.56
N PRO A 47 6.19 -4.45 -9.23
CA PRO A 47 7.12 -3.80 -8.29
C PRO A 47 7.41 -2.33 -8.63
N LEU A 48 7.55 -2.02 -9.93
CA LEU A 48 7.72 -0.65 -10.41
C LEU A 48 6.48 0.22 -10.15
N ALA A 49 5.29 -0.32 -10.44
CA ALA A 49 4.04 0.41 -10.25
C ALA A 49 3.79 0.71 -8.77
N ILE A 50 4.07 -0.24 -7.87
CA ILE A 50 3.97 -0.05 -6.42
C ILE A 50 4.83 1.13 -5.98
N GLY A 51 6.10 1.17 -6.37
CA GLY A 51 6.97 2.27 -5.98
C GLY A 51 6.60 3.62 -6.60
N GLN A 52 6.04 3.64 -7.81
CA GLN A 52 5.53 4.85 -8.43
C GLN A 52 4.25 5.36 -7.74
N LEU A 53 3.33 4.46 -7.41
CA LEU A 53 2.07 4.78 -6.74
C LEU A 53 2.33 5.28 -5.33
N PHE A 54 3.15 4.56 -4.56
CA PHE A 54 3.51 4.96 -3.20
C PHE A 54 4.11 6.37 -3.17
N ARG A 55 5.10 6.67 -4.02
CA ARG A 55 5.71 8.00 -4.07
C ARG A 55 4.74 9.12 -4.47
N ARG A 56 3.74 8.81 -5.29
CA ARG A 56 2.80 9.81 -5.82
C ARG A 56 1.56 10.01 -4.96
N HIS A 57 1.14 8.96 -4.25
CA HIS A 57 -0.12 8.88 -3.52
C HIS A 57 0.13 8.41 -2.08
N ARG A 58 1.25 8.83 -1.48
CA ARG A 58 1.60 8.47 -0.10
C ARG A 58 0.52 8.94 0.86
N ASP A 59 0.11 10.20 0.77
CA ASP A 59 -0.90 10.77 1.68
C ASP A 59 -2.24 10.04 1.58
N ASP A 60 -2.64 9.64 0.36
CA ASP A 60 -3.86 8.86 0.14
C ASP A 60 -3.75 7.44 0.77
N LEU A 61 -2.55 6.83 0.69
CA LEU A 61 -2.27 5.54 1.29
C LEU A 61 -2.30 5.61 2.82
N ASP A 62 -1.61 6.59 3.40
CA ASP A 62 -1.54 6.81 4.84
C ASP A 62 -2.92 7.12 5.43
N ALA A 63 -3.73 7.93 4.72
CA ALA A 63 -5.12 8.18 5.10
C ALA A 63 -5.96 6.89 5.09
N ALA A 64 -5.85 6.07 4.05
CA ALA A 64 -6.60 4.81 3.95
C ALA A 64 -6.19 3.79 5.02
N LEU A 65 -4.90 3.72 5.39
CA LEU A 65 -4.42 2.91 6.50
C LEU A 65 -4.99 3.41 7.84
N THR A 66 -4.91 4.72 8.07
CA THR A 66 -5.40 5.36 9.31
C THR A 66 -6.90 5.16 9.50
N GLU A 67 -7.70 5.25 8.43
CA GLU A 67 -9.14 4.97 8.45
C GLU A 67 -9.47 3.54 8.93
N ARG A 68 -8.52 2.61 8.85
CA ARG A 68 -8.65 1.22 9.32
C ARG A 68 -7.92 0.93 10.63
N GLY A 69 -7.35 1.95 11.27
CA GLY A 69 -6.60 1.77 12.51
C GLY A 69 -5.21 1.18 12.30
N TYR A 70 -4.62 1.40 11.13
CA TYR A 70 -3.23 1.04 10.83
C TYR A 70 -2.40 2.28 10.51
N THR A 71 -1.09 2.18 10.68
CA THR A 71 -0.13 3.21 10.30
C THR A 71 1.04 2.60 9.54
N LEU A 72 1.54 3.31 8.54
CA LEU A 72 2.78 2.97 7.86
C LEU A 72 3.95 3.47 8.71
N VAL A 73 4.73 2.53 9.28
CA VAL A 73 5.85 2.83 10.16
C VAL A 73 7.12 3.10 9.36
N ASP A 74 7.45 2.19 8.44
CA ASP A 74 8.65 2.28 7.61
C ASP A 74 8.40 1.65 6.23
N TYR A 75 9.28 1.95 5.28
CA TYR A 75 9.32 1.32 3.98
C TYR A 75 10.75 1.17 3.45
N VAL A 76 11.00 0.09 2.74
CA VAL A 76 12.29 -0.17 2.08
C VAL A 76 12.09 -0.18 0.57
N ASP A 77 12.70 0.77 -0.13
CA ASP A 77 12.79 0.74 -1.60
C ASP A 77 13.98 -0.16 -2.00
N GLN A 78 13.69 -1.30 -2.63
CA GLN A 78 14.71 -2.26 -3.08
C GLN A 78 15.46 -1.78 -4.34
N GLY A 79 15.08 -0.62 -4.89
CA GLY A 79 15.64 -0.02 -6.09
C GLY A 79 14.73 -0.16 -7.32
N PRO A 80 15.11 0.46 -8.45
CA PRO A 80 14.27 0.53 -9.64
C PRO A 80 13.83 -0.86 -10.14
N GLY A 81 12.52 -1.08 -10.18
CA GLY A 81 11.92 -2.32 -10.67
C GLY A 81 12.02 -3.52 -9.71
N ARG A 82 12.60 -3.35 -8.51
CA ARG A 82 12.73 -4.42 -7.50
C ARG A 82 11.60 -4.42 -6.49
N GLY A 83 10.90 -3.30 -6.33
CA GLY A 83 9.71 -3.19 -5.49
C GLY A 83 9.97 -2.48 -4.18
N MET A 84 8.96 -2.50 -3.33
CA MET A 84 9.01 -1.90 -2.00
C MET A 84 8.47 -2.87 -0.97
N GLU A 85 9.04 -2.78 0.22
CA GLU A 85 8.55 -3.46 1.42
C GLU A 85 7.98 -2.41 2.37
N PHE A 86 6.98 -2.79 3.15
CA PHE A 86 6.27 -1.89 4.05
C PHE A 86 6.18 -2.50 5.43
N GLU A 87 6.42 -1.70 6.46
CA GLU A 87 6.16 -2.06 7.85
C GLU A 87 4.88 -1.36 8.31
N ILE A 88 3.88 -2.15 8.70
CA ILE A 88 2.58 -1.68 9.15
C ILE A 88 2.40 -2.00 10.63
N ALA A 89 1.97 -1.02 11.41
CA ALA A 89 1.59 -1.19 12.82
C ALA A 89 0.12 -0.81 13.04
N ALA A 90 -0.44 -1.21 14.19
CA ALA A 90 -1.72 -0.69 14.64
C ALA A 90 -1.56 0.81 14.97
N ALA A 91 -2.54 1.62 14.59
CA ALA A 91 -2.63 3.01 15.01
C ALA A 91 -3.04 3.05 16.50
N GLU A 92 -2.37 3.90 17.28
CA GLU A 92 -2.67 4.14 18.70
C GLU A 92 -3.86 5.06 18.93
#